data_AF-A0A7V9UY28-F1
#
_entry.id   AF-A0A7V9UY28-F1
#
_cell.length_a   1.000
_cell.length_b   1.000
_cell.length_c   1.000
_cell.angle_alpha   90.00
_cell.angle_beta   90.00
_cell.angle_gamma   90.00
#
_symmetry.space_group_name_H-M   'P 1'
#
loop_
_entity.id
_entity.type
_entity.pdbx_description
1 polymer ?
#
loop_
_entity_poly.entity_id
_entity_poly.type
_entity_poly.pdbx_seq_one_letter_code
_entity_poly.pdbx_strand_id
1 'polypeptide(L)'
;MRFGWPIALFGLFLIPFLVILYFWHDRRRRQVAARFGNLALMPNVIDREPGRLRFLPLAILLLALTAMIVGVARPHATVNVAREEATVVLALDVSRSMKATDVEPTRLDAARSAAKAFLAEVPAKFRVGIVSFATRAVVALPPTADRELAARSLDTLKTGEGTAIGDAIALSLQIGRRQREEDGAIPPTSVLVISDGA
;
A
#
# COMPACT_ATOMS: atom_id res chain seq x y z
N MET A 1 11.23 -5.27 8.78
CA MET A 1 10.20 -6.08 9.47
C MET A 1 9.80 -5.35 10.72
N ARG A 2 8.50 -5.16 10.94
CA ARG A 2 7.95 -4.56 12.16
C ARG A 2 7.09 -5.62 12.84
N PHE A 3 7.07 -5.61 14.16
CA PHE A 3 6.18 -6.48 14.95
C PHE A 3 4.96 -5.67 15.35
N GLY A 4 3.77 -6.22 15.13
CA GLY A 4 2.55 -5.54 15.55
C GLY A 4 2.50 -5.37 17.07
N TRP A 5 2.97 -6.38 17.79
CA TRP A 5 2.90 -6.47 19.25
C TRP A 5 4.28 -6.83 19.81
N PRO A 6 5.23 -5.88 19.87
CA PRO A 6 6.61 -6.16 20.27
C PRO A 6 6.71 -6.69 21.71
N ILE A 7 5.75 -6.34 22.58
CA ILE A 7 5.68 -6.81 23.97
C ILE A 7 5.51 -8.33 24.07
N ALA A 8 4.88 -8.97 23.08
CA ALA A 8 4.72 -10.42 23.05
C ALA A 8 6.06 -11.18 23.04
N LEU A 9 7.13 -10.55 22.53
CA LEU A 9 8.46 -11.14 22.51
C LEU A 9 9.07 -11.33 23.91
N PHE A 10 8.61 -10.59 24.93
CA PHE A 10 9.04 -10.86 26.31
C PHE A 10 8.58 -12.23 26.81
N GLY A 11 7.52 -12.81 26.22
CA GLY A 11 7.11 -14.19 26.49
C GLY A 11 8.21 -15.21 26.17
N LEU A 12 9.19 -14.86 25.31
CA LEU A 12 10.32 -15.73 24.98
C LEU A 12 11.23 -16.00 26.20
N PHE A 13 11.24 -15.10 27.21
CA PHE A 13 11.95 -15.33 28.48
C PHE A 13 11.31 -16.43 29.34
N LEU A 14 10.05 -16.80 29.08
CA LEU A 14 9.40 -17.92 29.75
C LEU A 14 10.03 -19.27 29.37
N ILE A 15 10.63 -19.36 28.18
CA ILE A 15 11.27 -20.58 27.64
C ILE A 15 12.49 -20.99 28.49
N PRO A 16 13.53 -20.15 28.69
CA PRO A 16 14.65 -20.52 29.56
C PRO A 16 14.21 -20.74 31.01
N PHE A 17 13.19 -20.01 31.50
CA PHE A 17 12.63 -20.22 32.83
C PHE A 17 12.02 -21.63 33.00
N LEU A 18 11.24 -22.11 32.02
CA LEU A 18 10.68 -23.46 32.02
C LEU A 18 11.76 -24.55 31.93
N VAL A 19 12.83 -24.31 31.17
CA VAL A 19 13.99 -25.21 31.11
C VAL A 19 14.66 -25.33 32.48
N ILE A 20 14.92 -24.21 33.15
CA ILE A 20 15.52 -24.20 34.49
C ILE A 20 14.64 -24.94 35.49
N LEU A 21 13.32 -24.70 35.46
CA LEU A 21 12.37 -25.40 36.32
C LEU A 21 12.34 -26.91 36.08
N TYR A 22 12.38 -27.34 34.83
CA TYR A 22 12.42 -28.76 34.47
C TYR A 22 13.67 -29.44 35.06
N PHE A 23 14.86 -28.85 34.85
CA PHE A 23 16.10 -29.40 35.40
C PHE A 23 16.16 -29.34 36.93
N TRP A 24 15.62 -28.28 37.55
CA TRP A 24 15.53 -28.17 39.00
C TRP A 24 14.62 -29.24 39.60
N HIS A 25 13.46 -29.48 38.99
CA HIS A 25 12.52 -30.52 39.42
C HIS A 25 13.09 -31.93 39.20
N ASP A 26 13.75 -32.20 38.07
CA ASP A 26 14.41 -33.49 37.82
C ASP A 26 15.54 -33.74 38.83
N ARG A 27 16.38 -32.73 39.08
CA ARG A 27 17.44 -32.82 40.09
C ARG A 27 16.88 -33.07 41.50
N ARG A 28 15.81 -32.38 41.88
CA ARG A 28 15.15 -32.55 43.18
C ARG A 28 14.49 -33.93 43.30
N ARG A 29 13.85 -34.44 42.24
CA ARG A 29 13.30 -35.80 42.21
C ARG A 29 14.37 -36.86 42.40
N ARG A 30 15.50 -36.74 41.70
CA ARG A 30 16.64 -37.66 41.86
C ARG A 30 17.20 -37.64 43.28
N GLN A 31 17.34 -36.45 43.88
CA GLN A 31 17.82 -36.30 45.25
C GLN A 31 16.85 -36.88 46.29
N VAL A 32 15.53 -36.72 46.10
CA VAL A 32 14.52 -37.29 46.99
C VAL A 32 14.44 -38.80 46.80
N ALA A 33 14.47 -39.32 45.57
CA ALA A 33 14.51 -40.76 45.29
C ALA A 33 15.77 -41.42 45.89
N ALA A 34 16.92 -40.75 45.82
CA ALA A 34 18.16 -41.23 46.44
C ALA A 34 18.09 -41.26 47.99
N ARG A 35 17.22 -40.46 48.62
CA ARG A 35 17.02 -40.47 50.08
C ARG A 35 16.08 -41.59 50.57
N PHE A 36 15.24 -42.13 49.70
CA PHE A 36 14.34 -43.25 49.99
C PHE A 36 14.84 -44.60 49.44
N GLY A 37 16.00 -44.62 48.80
CA GLY A 37 16.63 -45.84 48.28
C GLY A 37 17.23 -46.69 49.39
N ASN A 38 16.42 -47.54 50.01
CA ASN A 38 16.93 -48.72 50.69
C ASN A 38 17.52 -49.64 49.60
N LEU A 39 18.86 -49.75 49.53
CA LEU A 39 19.61 -50.51 48.51
C LEU A 39 19.26 -52.02 48.46
N ALA A 40 18.35 -52.50 49.32
CA ALA A 40 18.08 -53.92 49.54
C ALA A 40 16.85 -54.51 48.81
N LEU A 41 16.09 -53.76 47.99
CA LEU A 41 14.84 -54.26 47.38
C LEU A 41 14.68 -54.04 45.87
N MET A 42 15.75 -54.00 45.07
CA MET A 42 15.60 -53.85 43.61
C MET A 42 16.44 -54.82 42.76
N PRO A 43 16.15 -56.14 42.74
CA PRO A 43 16.44 -56.96 41.58
C PRO A 43 15.20 -56.96 40.66
N ASN A 44 15.32 -56.44 39.43
CA ASN A 44 14.32 -56.39 38.35
C ASN A 44 13.59 -55.05 38.09
N VAL A 45 14.28 -53.92 38.17
CA VAL A 45 13.84 -52.74 37.41
C VAL A 45 14.83 -52.50 36.28
N ILE A 46 14.33 -52.64 35.06
CA ILE A 46 15.06 -52.53 33.80
C ILE A 46 15.86 -51.22 33.78
N ASP A 47 17.19 -51.31 33.73
CA ASP A 47 18.12 -50.20 33.51
C ASP A 47 18.07 -49.72 32.05
N ARG A 48 16.91 -49.22 31.61
CA ARG A 48 16.85 -48.35 30.45
C ARG A 48 16.75 -46.93 30.98
N GLU A 49 17.90 -46.32 31.26
CA GLU A 49 17.94 -44.86 31.33
C GLU A 49 17.35 -44.32 30.02
N PRO A 50 16.23 -43.58 30.06
CA PRO A 50 15.73 -42.96 28.85
C PRO A 50 16.80 -41.96 28.42
N GLY A 51 17.51 -42.30 27.34
CA GLY A 51 18.63 -41.54 26.81
C GLY A 51 18.21 -40.17 26.29
N ARG A 52 18.90 -39.64 25.27
CA ARG A 52 18.63 -38.29 24.71
C ARG A 52 17.16 -38.06 24.31
N LEU A 53 16.40 -39.13 24.09
CA LEU A 53 14.96 -39.14 23.81
C LEU A 53 14.09 -38.61 24.96
N ARG A 54 14.55 -38.57 26.21
CA ARG A 54 13.78 -37.98 27.33
C ARG A 54 13.52 -36.49 27.17
N PHE A 55 14.37 -35.80 26.39
CA PHE A 55 14.25 -34.38 26.13
C PHE A 55 13.40 -34.08 24.88
N LEU A 56 13.02 -35.10 24.10
CA LEU A 56 12.28 -34.92 22.86
C LEU A 56 10.89 -34.28 23.07
N PRO A 57 10.07 -34.70 24.06
CA PRO A 57 8.79 -34.04 24.33
C PRO A 57 8.96 -32.59 24.78
N LEU A 58 9.99 -32.32 25.59
CA LEU A 58 10.31 -30.96 26.06
C LEU A 58 10.78 -30.07 24.90
N ALA A 59 11.63 -30.58 24.01
CA ALA A 59 12.11 -29.86 22.84
C ALA A 59 10.95 -29.50 21.89
N ILE A 60 10.03 -30.44 21.65
CA ILE A 60 8.83 -30.20 20.84
C ILE A 60 7.94 -29.14 21.50
N LEU A 61 7.72 -29.22 22.81
CA LEU A 61 6.93 -28.22 23.55
C LEU A 61 7.55 -26.82 23.44
N LEU A 62 8.86 -26.69 23.64
CA LEU A 62 9.55 -25.39 23.58
C LEU A 62 9.53 -24.83 22.15
N LEU A 63 9.69 -25.67 21.13
CA LEU A 63 9.59 -25.26 19.74
C LEU A 63 8.18 -24.78 19.38
N ALA A 64 7.14 -25.51 19.81
CA ALA A 64 5.75 -25.10 19.64
C ALA A 64 5.45 -23.77 20.36
N LEU A 65 5.94 -23.61 21.59
CA LEU A 65 5.76 -22.38 22.37
C LEU A 65 6.46 -21.20 21.71
N THR A 66 7.68 -21.41 21.18
CA THR A 66 8.43 -20.40 20.41
C THR A 66 7.65 -19.97 19.18
N ALA A 67 7.17 -20.94 18.39
CA ALA A 67 6.38 -20.67 17.18
C ALA A 67 5.08 -19.90 17.51
N MET A 68 4.41 -20.26 18.61
CA MET A 68 3.22 -19.57 19.08
C MET A 68 3.52 -18.11 19.48
N ILE A 69 4.57 -17.86 20.26
CA ILE A 69 4.97 -16.51 20.68
C ILE A 69 5.32 -15.64 19.47
N VAL A 70 6.10 -16.18 18.52
CA VAL A 70 6.46 -15.47 17.29
C VAL A 70 5.22 -15.19 16.44
N GLY A 71 4.28 -16.13 16.34
CA GLY A 71 3.00 -15.92 15.65
C GLY A 71 2.16 -14.79 16.28
N VAL A 72 2.07 -14.75 17.61
CA VAL A 72 1.36 -13.69 18.36
C VAL A 72 2.02 -12.33 18.18
N ALA A 73 3.35 -12.27 18.07
CA ALA A 73 4.09 -11.03 17.79
C ALA A 73 3.73 -10.40 16.43
N ARG A 74 3.02 -11.15 15.55
CA ARG A 74 2.56 -10.72 14.22
C ARG A 74 3.68 -10.06 13.42
N PRO A 75 4.73 -10.82 13.03
CA PRO A 75 5.77 -10.32 12.16
C PRO A 75 5.13 -9.93 10.83
N HIS A 76 5.22 -8.66 10.48
CA HIS A 76 4.77 -8.17 9.19
C HIS A 76 5.88 -7.38 8.50
N ALA A 77 5.94 -7.52 7.19
CA ALA A 77 6.81 -6.74 6.33
C ALA A 77 5.93 -5.77 5.55
N THR A 78 6.09 -4.49 5.80
CA THR A 78 5.56 -3.45 4.92
C THR A 78 6.47 -3.41 3.70
N VAL A 79 5.96 -3.85 2.56
CA VAL A 79 6.65 -3.70 1.28
C VAL A 79 6.09 -2.43 0.63
N ASN A 80 6.95 -1.46 0.35
CA ASN A 80 6.56 -0.31 -0.45
C ASN A 80 6.48 -0.79 -1.90
N VAL A 81 5.28 -1.09 -2.37
CA VAL A 81 5.03 -1.28 -3.80
C VAL A 81 4.99 0.10 -4.44
N ALA A 82 5.71 0.29 -5.55
CA ALA A 82 5.60 1.52 -6.33
C ALA A 82 4.15 1.66 -6.76
N ARG A 83 3.46 2.70 -6.29
CA ARG A 83 2.07 2.97 -6.66
C ARG A 83 2.10 3.55 -8.06
N GLU A 84 1.69 2.74 -9.03
CA GLU A 84 1.80 3.08 -10.45
C GLU A 84 0.53 3.71 -11.03
N GLU A 85 -0.32 4.27 -10.18
CA GLU A 85 -1.58 4.88 -10.56
C GLU A 85 -1.54 6.38 -10.26
N ALA A 86 -1.85 7.19 -11.27
CA ALA A 86 -1.94 8.63 -11.18
C ALA A 86 -3.11 9.13 -12.03
N THR A 87 -3.70 10.25 -11.62
CA THR A 87 -4.72 10.95 -12.40
C THR A 87 -4.15 12.24 -12.96
N VAL A 88 -4.20 12.42 -14.28
CA VAL A 88 -3.83 13.66 -14.94
C VAL A 88 -5.10 14.38 -15.38
N VAL A 89 -5.24 15.66 -15.05
CA VAL A 89 -6.36 16.47 -15.52
C VAL A 89 -5.84 17.56 -16.44
N LEU A 90 -6.31 17.53 -17.69
CA LEU A 90 -6.04 18.55 -18.68
C LEU A 90 -7.09 19.66 -18.53
N ALA A 91 -6.66 20.85 -18.12
CA ALA A 91 -7.50 22.04 -18.08
C ALA A 91 -7.20 22.90 -19.32
N LEU A 92 -8.10 22.91 -20.30
CA LEU A 92 -7.95 23.66 -21.53
C LEU A 92 -8.76 24.96 -21.50
N ASP A 93 -8.06 26.05 -21.81
CA ASP A 93 -8.69 27.33 -22.07
C ASP A 93 -9.46 27.27 -23.38
N VAL A 94 -10.73 27.66 -23.32
CA VAL A 94 -11.61 27.79 -24.48
C VAL A 94 -12.20 29.20 -24.56
N SER A 95 -11.54 30.20 -23.96
CA SER A 95 -11.93 31.60 -24.05
C SER A 95 -11.88 32.14 -25.49
N ARG A 96 -12.39 33.35 -25.68
CA ARG A 96 -12.49 33.98 -27.00
C ARG A 96 -11.11 34.26 -27.61
N SER A 97 -10.09 34.55 -26.79
CA SER A 97 -8.72 34.79 -27.25
C SER A 97 -8.10 33.54 -27.89
N MET A 98 -8.56 32.35 -27.50
CA MET A 98 -8.14 31.07 -28.10
C MET A 98 -8.60 30.87 -29.56
N LYS A 99 -9.45 31.77 -30.10
CA LYS A 99 -9.77 31.82 -31.54
C LYS A 99 -8.69 32.52 -32.39
N ALA A 100 -7.71 33.17 -31.75
CA ALA A 100 -6.65 33.85 -32.48
C ALA A 100 -5.87 32.86 -33.36
N THR A 101 -5.44 33.35 -34.53
CA THR A 101 -4.73 32.59 -35.56
C THR A 101 -3.24 32.97 -35.64
N ASP A 102 -2.70 33.58 -34.58
CA ASP A 102 -1.28 33.84 -34.42
C ASP A 102 -0.46 32.56 -34.21
N VAL A 103 -1.15 31.48 -33.82
CA VAL A 103 -0.70 30.09 -33.97
C VAL A 103 -1.67 29.39 -34.91
N GLU A 104 -1.14 28.81 -35.99
CA GLU A 104 -1.95 28.14 -37.02
C GLU A 104 -2.40 26.74 -36.54
N PRO A 105 -3.65 26.31 -36.81
CA PRO A 105 -4.77 27.05 -37.40
C PRO A 105 -5.39 28.10 -36.46
N THR A 106 -5.60 27.74 -35.20
CA THR A 106 -5.98 28.65 -34.11
C THR A 106 -5.25 28.23 -32.84
N ARG A 107 -5.11 29.14 -31.86
CA ARG A 107 -4.56 28.80 -30.53
C ARG A 107 -5.28 27.60 -29.91
N LEU A 108 -6.61 27.49 -30.05
CA LEU A 108 -7.36 26.32 -29.55
C LEU A 108 -6.98 25.04 -30.30
N ASP A 109 -6.84 25.09 -31.62
CA ASP A 109 -6.45 23.91 -32.41
C ASP A 109 -5.01 23.46 -32.11
N ALA A 110 -4.12 24.41 -31.88
CA ALA A 110 -2.76 24.14 -31.40
C ALA A 110 -2.79 23.52 -30.00
N ALA A 111 -3.60 24.05 -29.08
CA ALA A 111 -3.78 23.50 -27.74
C ALA A 111 -4.34 22.07 -27.77
N ARG A 112 -5.34 21.78 -28.63
CA ARG A 112 -5.86 20.42 -28.84
C ARG A 112 -4.77 19.48 -29.36
N SER A 113 -3.96 19.93 -30.31
CA SER A 113 -2.87 19.12 -30.88
C SER A 113 -1.79 18.82 -29.85
N ALA A 114 -1.39 19.81 -29.04
CA ALA A 114 -0.47 19.62 -27.92
C ALA A 114 -1.03 18.67 -26.86
N ALA A 115 -2.32 18.82 -26.51
CA ALA A 115 -3.00 17.92 -25.58
C ALA A 115 -3.07 16.47 -26.11
N LYS A 116 -3.32 16.27 -27.40
CA LYS A 116 -3.29 14.95 -28.05
C LYS A 116 -1.89 14.32 -28.07
N ALA A 117 -0.85 15.11 -28.34
CA ALA A 117 0.53 14.65 -28.27
C ALA A 117 0.90 14.23 -26.84
N PHE A 118 0.52 15.04 -25.85
CA PHE A 118 0.70 14.69 -24.44
C PHE A 118 -0.06 13.40 -24.05
N LEU A 119 -1.32 13.24 -24.50
CA LEU A 119 -2.11 12.02 -24.25
C LEU A 119 -1.43 10.75 -24.77
N ALA A 120 -0.63 10.84 -25.84
CA ALA A 120 0.11 9.72 -26.40
C ALA A 120 1.34 9.32 -25.55
N GLU A 121 1.93 10.27 -24.83
CA GLU A 121 3.10 10.03 -23.96
C GLU A 121 2.73 9.57 -22.55
N VAL A 122 1.52 9.91 -22.07
CA VAL A 122 1.08 9.53 -20.73
C VAL A 122 0.99 8.00 -20.61
N PRO A 123 1.57 7.35 -19.58
CA PRO A 123 1.49 5.90 -19.39
C PRO A 123 0.05 5.38 -19.33
N ALA A 124 -0.27 4.24 -19.97
CA ALA A 124 -1.63 3.69 -20.09
C ALA A 124 -2.36 3.45 -18.74
N LYS A 125 -1.58 3.20 -17.67
CA LYS A 125 -2.06 3.03 -16.29
C LYS A 125 -2.59 4.31 -15.65
N PHE A 126 -2.28 5.48 -16.21
CA PHE A 126 -2.78 6.75 -15.70
C PHE A 126 -4.13 7.11 -16.31
N ARG A 127 -5.03 7.59 -15.45
CA ARG A 127 -6.34 8.10 -15.88
C ARG A 127 -6.20 9.54 -16.30
N VAL A 128 -6.89 9.93 -17.37
CA VAL A 128 -6.89 11.31 -17.88
C VAL A 128 -8.30 11.87 -17.85
N GLY A 129 -8.44 13.04 -17.23
CA GLY A 129 -9.66 13.86 -17.27
C GLY A 129 -9.44 15.12 -18.08
N ILE A 130 -10.52 15.68 -18.61
CA ILE A 130 -10.50 16.94 -19.39
C ILE A 130 -11.51 17.91 -18.77
N VAL A 131 -11.01 19.09 -18.42
CA VAL A 131 -11.79 20.25 -18.01
C VAL A 131 -11.58 21.32 -19.06
N SER A 132 -12.66 21.94 -19.50
CA SER A 132 -12.58 23.15 -20.33
C SER A 132 -13.05 24.34 -19.52
N PHE A 133 -12.46 25.51 -19.77
CA PHE A 133 -12.86 26.73 -19.07
C PHE A 133 -12.92 27.95 -19.99
N ALA A 134 -13.95 28.74 -19.77
CA ALA A 134 -14.11 30.10 -20.28
C ALA A 134 -14.68 30.94 -19.11
N THR A 135 -15.85 31.58 -19.24
CA THR A 135 -16.54 32.26 -18.12
C THR A 135 -16.76 31.34 -16.90
N ARG A 136 -16.86 30.03 -17.14
CA ARG A 136 -16.92 29.00 -16.09
C ARG A 136 -16.11 27.77 -16.52
N ALA A 137 -15.71 26.97 -15.54
CA ALA A 137 -15.12 25.66 -15.79
C ALA A 137 -16.17 24.56 -15.88
N VAL A 138 -15.98 23.62 -16.82
CA VAL A 138 -16.88 22.49 -17.04
C VAL A 138 -16.04 21.23 -17.24
N VAL A 139 -16.50 20.11 -16.67
CA VAL A 139 -15.90 18.79 -16.94
C VAL A 139 -16.33 18.34 -18.33
N ALA A 140 -15.40 18.34 -19.28
CA ALA A 140 -15.64 17.82 -20.63
C ALA A 140 -15.58 16.29 -20.65
N LEU A 141 -14.62 15.72 -19.90
CA LEU A 141 -14.46 14.28 -19.74
C LEU A 141 -14.04 13.94 -18.31
N PRO A 142 -14.82 13.13 -17.57
CA PRO A 142 -14.40 12.59 -16.29
C PRO A 142 -13.13 11.72 -16.44
N PRO A 143 -12.28 11.59 -15.40
CA PRO A 143 -11.04 10.83 -15.51
C PRO A 143 -11.27 9.38 -15.96
N THR A 144 -10.66 9.00 -17.09
CA THR A 144 -10.80 7.68 -17.72
C THR A 144 -9.44 7.14 -18.18
N ALA A 145 -9.32 5.82 -18.31
CA ALA A 145 -8.15 5.18 -18.93
C ALA A 145 -8.25 5.15 -20.47
N ASP A 146 -9.45 5.40 -21.03
CA ASP A 146 -9.69 5.38 -22.47
C ASP A 146 -9.10 6.62 -23.17
N ARG A 147 -7.99 6.41 -23.89
CA ARG A 147 -7.28 7.48 -24.61
C ARG A 147 -7.95 7.92 -25.89
N GLU A 148 -8.67 7.02 -26.55
CA GLU A 148 -9.42 7.40 -27.73
C GLU A 148 -10.58 8.31 -27.36
N LEU A 149 -11.29 7.99 -26.27
CA LEU A 149 -12.37 8.83 -25.76
C LEU A 149 -11.84 10.21 -25.33
N ALA A 150 -10.67 10.25 -24.67
CA ALA A 150 -10.00 11.51 -24.33
C ALA A 150 -9.64 12.33 -25.57
N ALA A 151 -9.01 11.71 -26.57
CA ALA A 151 -8.64 12.39 -27.81
C ALA A 151 -9.87 12.95 -28.56
N ARG A 152 -10.96 12.17 -28.65
CA ARG A 152 -12.21 12.60 -29.29
C ARG A 152 -12.90 13.73 -28.50
N SER A 153 -12.82 13.70 -27.17
CA SER A 153 -13.42 14.75 -26.34
C SER A 153 -12.71 16.11 -26.50
N LEU A 154 -11.43 16.14 -26.87
CA LEU A 154 -10.75 17.41 -27.17
C LEU A 154 -11.32 18.08 -28.43
N ASP A 155 -11.79 17.30 -29.40
CA ASP A 155 -12.35 17.82 -30.65
C ASP A 155 -13.74 18.43 -30.48
N THR A 156 -14.46 18.05 -29.42
CA THR A 156 -15.81 18.58 -29.14
C THR A 156 -15.81 19.91 -28.39
N LEU A 157 -14.64 20.34 -27.90
CA LEU A 157 -14.50 21.61 -27.16
C LEU A 157 -14.92 22.79 -28.03
N LYS A 158 -15.66 23.73 -27.48
CA LYS A 158 -16.09 24.94 -28.21
C LYS A 158 -15.63 26.17 -27.46
N THR A 159 -15.32 27.21 -28.21
CA THR A 159 -14.92 28.49 -27.66
C THR A 159 -16.11 29.21 -27.02
N GLY A 160 -15.84 29.87 -25.90
CA GLY A 160 -16.77 30.69 -25.13
C GLY A 160 -16.14 32.02 -24.75
N GLU A 161 -16.89 32.86 -24.05
CA GLU A 161 -16.44 34.17 -23.56
C GLU A 161 -15.83 34.04 -22.16
N GLY A 162 -14.93 34.96 -21.79
CA GLY A 162 -14.32 35.04 -20.45
C GLY A 162 -13.33 33.92 -20.11
N THR A 163 -12.65 34.06 -18.97
CA THR A 163 -11.60 33.13 -18.52
C THR A 163 -11.67 32.94 -16.99
N ALA A 164 -12.02 31.73 -16.55
CA ALA A 164 -12.17 31.36 -15.13
C ALA A 164 -11.16 30.26 -14.76
N ILE A 165 -9.88 30.61 -14.82
CA ILE A 165 -8.77 29.67 -14.56
C ILE A 165 -8.79 29.12 -13.12
N GLY A 166 -9.17 29.95 -12.14
CA GLY A 166 -9.29 29.54 -10.74
C GLY A 166 -10.33 28.43 -10.55
N ASP A 167 -11.50 28.60 -11.17
CA ASP A 167 -12.56 27.58 -11.17
C ASP A 167 -12.10 26.31 -11.88
N ALA A 168 -11.32 26.43 -12.97
CA ALA A 168 -10.78 25.30 -13.71
C ALA A 168 -9.85 24.44 -12.85
N ILE A 169 -8.93 25.08 -12.11
CA ILE A 169 -8.01 24.40 -11.20
C ILE A 169 -8.80 23.77 -10.05
N ALA A 170 -9.74 24.50 -9.44
CA ALA A 170 -10.55 23.97 -8.35
C ALA A 170 -11.37 22.73 -8.78
N LEU A 171 -12.02 22.81 -9.95
CA LEU A 171 -12.79 21.70 -10.51
C LEU A 171 -11.88 20.52 -10.88
N SER A 172 -10.70 20.78 -11.44
CA SER A 172 -9.71 19.74 -11.78
C SER A 172 -9.25 18.98 -10.55
N LEU A 173 -8.95 19.69 -9.46
CA LEU A 173 -8.60 19.06 -8.17
C LEU A 173 -9.78 18.30 -7.59
N GLN A 174 -11.01 18.80 -7.72
CA GLN A 174 -12.21 18.13 -7.23
C GLN A 174 -12.45 16.80 -7.93
N ILE A 175 -12.36 16.75 -9.27
CA ILE A 175 -12.56 15.52 -10.03
C ILE A 175 -11.43 14.52 -9.83
N GLY A 176 -10.18 14.99 -9.69
CA GLY A 176 -9.04 14.14 -9.38
C GLY A 176 -9.17 13.49 -8.00
N ARG A 177 -9.62 14.22 -6.99
CA ARG A 177 -9.84 13.69 -5.62
C ARG A 177 -11.03 12.73 -5.50
N ARG A 178 -12.03 12.84 -6.40
CA ARG A 178 -13.18 11.92 -6.42
C ARG A 178 -12.80 10.53 -6.91
N GLN A 179 -11.67 10.38 -7.59
CA GLN A 179 -11.10 9.07 -7.88
C GLN A 179 -10.57 8.47 -6.56
N ARG A 180 -11.40 7.65 -5.91
CA ARG A 180 -10.96 6.77 -4.84
C ARG A 180 -10.61 5.43 -5.45
N GLU A 181 -9.40 4.95 -5.17
CA GLU A 181 -9.07 3.56 -5.40
C GLU A 181 -9.85 2.65 -4.43
N GLU A 182 -9.85 1.34 -4.72
CA GLU A 182 -10.52 0.32 -3.91
C GLU A 182 -10.03 0.32 -2.46
N ASP A 183 -8.75 0.66 -2.23
CA ASP A 183 -8.15 0.81 -0.89
C ASP A 183 -8.47 2.15 -0.20
N GLY A 184 -9.32 2.99 -0.81
CA GLY A 184 -9.75 4.28 -0.26
C GLY A 184 -8.70 5.40 -0.33
N ALA A 185 -7.50 5.10 -0.81
CA ALA A 185 -6.42 6.06 -0.98
C ALA A 185 -6.61 6.92 -2.24
N ILE A 186 -6.29 8.21 -2.15
CA ILE A 186 -6.41 9.15 -3.27
C ILE A 186 -5.12 9.05 -4.11
N PRO A 187 -5.20 8.79 -5.42
CA PRO A 187 -4.03 8.78 -6.29
C PRO A 187 -3.45 10.20 -6.42
N PRO A 188 -2.13 10.34 -6.62
CA PRO A 188 -1.54 11.63 -6.95
C PRO A 188 -2.24 12.20 -8.19
N THR A 189 -2.64 13.47 -8.09
CA THR A 189 -3.33 14.20 -9.16
C THR A 189 -2.42 15.32 -9.67
N SER A 190 -2.15 15.33 -10.97
CA SER A 190 -1.45 16.41 -11.65
C SER A 190 -2.42 17.17 -12.54
N VAL A 191 -2.45 18.51 -12.45
CA VAL A 191 -3.27 19.36 -13.31
C VAL A 191 -2.36 20.06 -14.30
N LEU A 192 -2.58 19.83 -15.60
CA LEU A 192 -1.89 20.52 -16.69
C LEU A 192 -2.85 21.56 -17.26
N VAL A 193 -2.51 22.83 -17.09
CA VAL A 193 -3.28 23.95 -17.61
C VAL A 193 -2.68 24.40 -18.94
N ILE A 194 -3.52 24.47 -19.98
CA ILE A 194 -3.15 24.99 -21.30
C ILE A 194 -4.02 26.22 -21.57
N SER A 195 -3.40 27.40 -21.53
CA SER A 195 -4.03 28.71 -21.72
C SER A 195 -3.06 29.65 -22.43
N ASP A 196 -3.61 30.69 -23.06
CA ASP A 196 -2.83 31.78 -23.64
C ASP A 196 -2.50 32.90 -22.64
N GLY A 197 -3.02 32.83 -21.41
CA GLY A 197 -2.71 33.75 -20.32
C GLY A 197 -3.27 35.17 -20.48
N ALA A 198 -4.25 35.35 -21.37
CA ALA A 198 -4.89 36.64 -21.65
C ALA A 198 -5.83 37.13 -20.53
#